data_AF-A0A0A2FDW2-F1
#
_entry.id   AF-A0A0A2FDW2-F1
#
_cell.length_a   1.000
_cell.length_b   1.000
_cell.length_c   1.000
_cell.angle_alpha   90.00
_cell.angle_beta   90.00
_cell.angle_gamma   90.00
#
_symmetry.space_group_name_H-M   'P 1'
#
loop_
_entity.id
_entity.type
_entity.pdbx_description
1 polymer ?
#
loop_
_entity_poly.entity_id
_entity_poly.type
_entity_poly.pdbx_seq_one_letter_code
_entity_poly.pdbx_strand_id
1 'polypeptide(L)'
;MMKTLEPQPQEVKDNLEELLKDLDEKIPPKQLDRNLLIATWNIRGFGDLTRVWMSKEGDTPRRDLHSVHCIAEILRRFDVIAIQEVKSNIRALRDTLKILGSEWSMILTDVNQGDAGNGERMAYLFDTRRVNLSGLAGELVVPDEWRNGVSKNVMQEQFVRSPYAVSFRSKHQTFILITLHVLYGKKSTDRINELKGIAQWLSSWAKDINAYHQNLIILGDFNIEARGDLLDQTFLSEGLYIPEGLQSKEVSRSIFNDTKYYDQIAWFNGANGQPKLSLEFVRGGSYDFVATALKNRGLTKQKLSFMMSDHYPLWAEFKL
;
A
#
# COMPACT_ATOMS: atom_id res chain seq x y z
N MET A 1 -25.15 3.36 8.94
CA MET A 1 -24.82 4.71 9.44
C MET A 1 -23.95 4.59 10.68
N MET A 2 -22.77 5.19 10.69
CA MET A 2 -22.05 5.50 11.93
C MET A 2 -22.97 6.39 12.77
N LYS A 3 -23.45 5.92 13.93
CA LYS A 3 -24.11 6.79 14.90
C LYS A 3 -23.02 7.55 15.66
N THR A 4 -22.47 8.59 15.05
CA THR A 4 -21.88 9.67 15.82
C THR A 4 -23.07 10.46 16.36
N LEU A 5 -23.24 10.49 17.68
CA LEU A 5 -24.36 11.22 18.31
C LEU A 5 -24.30 12.73 18.02
N GLU A 6 -23.15 13.21 17.52
CA GLU A 6 -22.91 14.61 17.19
C GLU A 6 -22.80 14.82 15.67
N PRO A 7 -23.42 15.89 15.15
CA PRO A 7 -23.28 16.28 13.74
C PRO A 7 -21.83 16.64 13.41
N GLN A 8 -21.45 16.48 12.15
CA GLN A 8 -20.12 16.86 11.67
C GLN A 8 -19.89 18.38 11.82
N PRO A 9 -18.84 18.83 12.53
CA PRO A 9 -18.51 20.25 12.68
C PRO A 9 -18.22 20.93 11.35
N GLN A 10 -18.50 22.23 11.26
CA GLN A 10 -18.28 22.99 10.01
C GLN A 10 -16.81 23.03 9.60
N GLU A 11 -15.90 23.25 10.56
CA GLU A 11 -14.46 23.26 10.32
C GLU A 11 -13.90 21.93 9.78
N VAL A 12 -14.57 20.80 10.08
CA VAL A 12 -14.22 19.48 9.51
C VAL A 12 -14.71 19.40 8.06
N LYS A 13 -15.91 19.90 7.76
CA LYS A 13 -16.44 19.93 6.39
C LYS A 13 -15.57 20.80 5.50
N ASP A 14 -15.21 22.00 5.96
CA ASP A 14 -14.41 22.95 5.20
C ASP A 14 -13.03 22.36 4.84
N ASN A 15 -12.39 21.65 5.78
CA ASN A 15 -11.11 20.98 5.50
C ASN A 15 -11.25 19.79 4.54
N LEU A 16 -12.34 19.01 4.65
CA LEU A 16 -12.61 17.94 3.68
C LEU A 16 -12.88 18.49 2.29
N GLU A 17 -13.57 19.63 2.15
CA GLU A 17 -13.75 20.29 0.86
C GLU A 17 -12.42 20.78 0.26
N GLU A 18 -11.51 21.32 1.08
CA GLU A 18 -10.16 21.69 0.65
C GLU A 18 -9.37 20.45 0.18
N LEU A 19 -9.43 19.35 0.94
CA LEU A 19 -8.80 18.09 0.60
C LEU A 19 -9.36 17.51 -0.72
N LEU A 20 -10.68 17.54 -0.91
CA LEU A 20 -11.32 17.03 -2.12
C LEU A 20 -10.90 17.82 -3.37
N LYS A 21 -10.85 19.16 -3.29
CA LYS A 21 -10.36 20.00 -4.40
C LYS A 21 -8.92 19.67 -4.77
N ASP A 22 -8.05 19.51 -3.78
CA ASP A 22 -6.65 19.15 -3.99
C ASP A 22 -6.48 17.74 -4.59
N LEU A 23 -7.30 16.78 -4.16
CA LEU A 23 -7.36 15.45 -4.74
C LEU A 23 -7.84 15.47 -6.21
N ASP A 24 -8.78 16.35 -6.55
CA ASP A 24 -9.28 16.56 -7.92
C ASP A 24 -8.23 17.17 -8.85
N GLU A 25 -7.34 18.00 -8.33
CA GLU A 25 -6.23 18.56 -9.09
C GLU A 25 -5.07 17.58 -9.28
N LYS A 26 -4.74 16.80 -8.24
CA LYS A 26 -3.51 16.00 -8.21
C LYS A 26 -3.67 14.54 -8.64
N ILE A 27 -4.87 13.96 -8.49
CA ILE A 27 -5.11 12.54 -8.79
C ILE A 27 -6.06 12.43 -9.99
N PRO A 28 -5.70 11.63 -11.02
CA PRO A 28 -6.62 11.32 -12.13
C PRO A 28 -8.03 10.94 -11.66
N PRO A 29 -9.09 11.34 -12.37
CA PRO A 29 -10.41 10.81 -12.12
C PRO A 29 -10.47 9.34 -12.54
N LYS A 30 -11.25 8.54 -11.80
CA LYS A 30 -11.67 7.21 -12.25
C LYS A 30 -12.57 7.35 -13.49
N GLN A 31 -12.21 6.68 -14.56
CA GLN A 31 -12.95 6.65 -15.82
C GLN A 31 -13.42 5.22 -16.08
N LEU A 32 -14.73 5.01 -15.95
CA LEU A 32 -15.36 3.71 -16.18
C LEU A 32 -14.92 3.13 -17.53
N ASP A 33 -14.51 1.86 -17.52
CA ASP A 33 -14.04 1.09 -18.68
C ASP A 33 -12.84 1.64 -19.47
N ARG A 34 -12.18 2.70 -18.98
CA ARG A 34 -11.07 3.38 -19.67
C ARG A 34 -9.75 3.37 -18.90
N ASN A 35 -9.79 3.51 -17.58
CA ASN A 35 -8.59 3.47 -16.75
C ASN A 35 -8.77 2.62 -15.51
N LEU A 36 -7.65 2.30 -14.87
CA LEU A 36 -7.55 1.63 -13.58
C LEU A 36 -6.52 2.38 -12.72
N LEU A 37 -6.91 2.74 -11.49
CA LEU A 37 -6.05 3.41 -10.52
C LEU A 37 -5.70 2.44 -9.39
N ILE A 38 -4.44 2.01 -9.35
CA ILE A 38 -3.90 1.09 -8.34
C ILE A 38 -3.00 1.88 -7.40
N ALA A 39 -3.13 1.66 -6.10
CA ALA A 39 -2.28 2.32 -5.10
C ALA A 39 -1.73 1.36 -4.03
N THR A 40 -0.77 1.87 -3.28
CA THR A 40 -0.32 1.31 -2.01
C THR A 40 -0.16 2.42 -0.98
N TRP A 41 -0.46 2.12 0.28
CA TRP A 41 -0.27 3.06 1.37
C TRP A 41 -0.01 2.34 2.70
N ASN A 42 1.20 2.50 3.24
CA ASN A 42 1.44 2.18 4.65
C ASN A 42 0.68 3.23 5.49
N ILE A 43 -0.35 2.81 6.24
CA ILE A 43 -1.09 3.69 7.14
C ILE A 43 -0.63 3.37 8.56
N ARG A 44 0.22 4.23 9.11
CA ARG A 44 0.87 4.06 10.41
C ARG A 44 -0.07 3.54 11.49
N GLY A 45 0.17 2.31 11.97
CA GLY A 45 -0.60 1.68 13.03
C GLY A 45 -2.12 1.78 12.84
N PHE A 46 -2.63 1.35 11.68
CA PHE A 46 -4.05 1.44 11.32
C PHE A 46 -4.90 0.41 12.08
N GLY A 47 -5.16 0.73 13.35
CA GLY A 47 -5.84 -0.13 14.29
C GLY A 47 -7.10 0.47 14.88
N ASP A 48 -6.96 1.09 16.05
CA ASP A 48 -8.06 1.73 16.77
C ASP A 48 -8.19 3.23 16.39
N LEU A 49 -9.32 3.85 16.78
CA LEU A 49 -9.53 5.30 16.74
C LEU A 49 -10.34 5.78 17.96
N THR A 50 -10.20 7.07 18.29
CA THR A 50 -11.09 7.76 19.22
C THR A 50 -12.28 8.31 18.44
N ARG A 51 -13.50 7.84 18.72
CA ARG A 51 -14.74 8.22 17.99
C ARG A 51 -15.29 9.59 18.40
N VAL A 52 -14.45 10.60 18.29
CA VAL A 52 -14.79 12.03 18.39
C VAL A 52 -14.39 12.71 17.10
N TRP A 53 -14.98 13.86 16.78
CA TRP A 53 -14.65 14.57 15.54
C TRP A 53 -13.20 15.07 15.53
N MET A 54 -12.73 15.61 16.66
CA MET A 54 -11.37 16.08 16.82
C MET A 54 -10.84 15.69 18.18
N SER A 55 -9.83 14.82 18.21
CA SER A 55 -9.15 14.40 19.42
C SER A 55 -8.40 15.56 20.08
N LYS A 56 -8.37 15.54 21.41
CA LYS A 56 -7.66 16.50 22.26
C LYS A 56 -6.34 15.91 22.76
N GLU A 57 -5.54 16.75 23.39
CA GLU A 57 -4.36 16.28 24.09
C GLU A 57 -4.75 15.34 25.24
N GLY A 58 -4.14 14.16 25.29
CA GLY A 58 -4.48 13.08 26.24
C GLY A 58 -5.31 11.95 25.63
N ASP A 59 -6.00 12.17 24.52
CA ASP A 59 -6.78 11.11 23.85
C ASP A 59 -5.86 10.05 23.23
N THR A 60 -6.23 8.78 23.41
CA THR A 60 -5.50 7.62 22.87
C THR A 60 -6.47 6.57 22.31
N PRO A 61 -6.28 6.13 21.05
CA PRO A 61 -5.32 6.63 20.07
C PRO A 61 -5.68 8.04 19.59
N ARG A 62 -4.68 8.79 19.06
CA ARG A 62 -4.92 10.15 18.57
C ARG A 62 -5.83 10.19 17.34
N ARG A 63 -5.73 9.19 16.45
CA ARG A 63 -6.58 9.04 15.26
C ARG A 63 -8.05 9.17 15.65
N ASP A 64 -8.75 10.04 14.94
CA ASP A 64 -10.14 10.42 15.21
C ASP A 64 -11.02 10.40 13.95
N LEU A 65 -12.28 10.81 14.05
CA LEU A 65 -13.19 10.76 12.91
C LEU A 65 -12.77 11.71 11.79
N HIS A 66 -12.26 12.91 12.07
CA HIS A 66 -11.77 13.79 11.03
C HIS A 66 -10.63 13.12 10.24
N SER A 67 -9.65 12.53 10.92
CA SER A 67 -8.57 11.80 10.24
C SER A 67 -9.05 10.61 9.42
N VAL A 68 -10.01 9.84 9.94
CA VAL A 68 -10.56 8.66 9.26
C VAL A 68 -11.37 9.07 8.03
N HIS A 69 -12.06 10.21 8.06
CA HIS A 69 -12.70 10.80 6.89
C HIS A 69 -11.68 11.26 5.85
N CYS A 70 -10.59 11.94 6.24
CA CYS A 70 -9.53 12.30 5.29
C CYS A 70 -8.91 11.05 4.64
N ILE A 71 -8.59 10.01 5.43
CA ILE A 71 -8.11 8.72 4.93
C ILE A 71 -9.11 8.13 3.92
N ALA A 72 -10.40 8.12 4.25
CA ALA A 72 -11.43 7.59 3.36
C ALA A 72 -11.50 8.34 2.02
N GLU A 73 -11.42 9.68 2.02
CA GLU A 73 -11.46 10.45 0.76
C GLU A 73 -10.21 10.24 -0.11
N ILE A 74 -9.03 10.05 0.49
CA ILE A 74 -7.82 9.66 -0.24
C ILE A 74 -7.99 8.26 -0.85
N LEU A 75 -8.43 7.27 -0.06
CA LEU A 75 -8.65 5.91 -0.54
C LEU A 75 -9.68 5.87 -1.67
N ARG A 76 -10.73 6.70 -1.61
CA ARG A 76 -11.82 6.77 -2.58
C ARG A 76 -11.35 7.04 -4.01
N ARG A 77 -10.17 7.66 -4.18
CA ARG A 77 -9.59 8.00 -5.49
C ARG A 77 -9.15 6.78 -6.28
N PHE A 78 -8.82 5.68 -5.60
CA PHE A 78 -8.27 4.49 -6.24
C PHE A 78 -9.37 3.45 -6.51
N ASP A 79 -9.09 2.53 -7.42
CA ASP A 79 -9.95 1.38 -7.71
C ASP A 79 -9.63 0.20 -6.78
N VAL A 80 -8.35 0.02 -6.48
CA VAL A 80 -7.84 -0.94 -5.50
C VAL A 80 -6.57 -0.38 -4.86
N ILE A 81 -6.44 -0.56 -3.55
CA ILE A 81 -5.29 -0.10 -2.78
C ILE A 81 -4.84 -1.16 -1.79
N ALA A 82 -3.54 -1.44 -1.75
CA ALA A 82 -2.92 -2.19 -0.67
C ALA A 82 -2.64 -1.29 0.53
N ILE A 83 -2.98 -1.77 1.72
CA ILE A 83 -2.78 -1.08 2.98
C ILE A 83 -1.91 -1.96 3.87
N GLN A 84 -0.78 -1.40 4.30
CA GLN A 84 0.11 -2.00 5.28
C GLN A 84 -0.19 -1.43 6.69
N GLU A 85 0.38 -2.07 7.73
CA GLU A 85 0.20 -1.71 9.14
C GLU A 85 -1.25 -1.79 9.68
N VAL A 86 -2.13 -2.56 9.05
CA VAL A 86 -3.46 -2.85 9.60
C VAL A 86 -3.30 -3.66 10.88
N LYS A 87 -3.73 -3.16 12.04
CA LYS A 87 -3.51 -3.86 13.33
C LYS A 87 -4.51 -4.99 13.58
N SER A 88 -4.25 -5.78 14.62
CA SER A 88 -5.11 -6.84 15.14
C SER A 88 -6.54 -6.35 15.42
N ASN A 89 -6.66 -5.17 16.04
CA ASN A 89 -7.89 -4.42 16.16
C ASN A 89 -8.15 -3.63 14.87
N ILE A 90 -9.13 -4.04 14.08
CA ILE A 90 -9.47 -3.41 12.79
C ILE A 90 -10.54 -2.31 12.90
N ARG A 91 -10.73 -1.67 14.07
CA ARG A 91 -11.82 -0.69 14.26
C ARG A 91 -11.74 0.47 13.27
N ALA A 92 -10.58 1.08 13.09
CA ALA A 92 -10.36 2.18 12.16
C ALA A 92 -10.62 1.76 10.72
N LEU A 93 -10.10 0.60 10.31
CA LEU A 93 -10.38 0.02 8.98
C LEU A 93 -11.89 -0.18 8.74
N ARG A 94 -12.61 -0.77 9.69
CA ARG A 94 -14.06 -0.97 9.57
C ARG A 94 -14.84 0.34 9.53
N ASP A 95 -14.36 1.35 10.24
CA ASP A 95 -14.97 2.66 10.30
C ASP A 95 -14.72 3.45 8.98
N THR A 96 -13.52 3.33 8.40
CA THR A 96 -13.21 3.80 7.04
C THR A 96 -14.11 3.14 5.99
N LEU A 97 -14.28 1.81 6.01
CA LEU A 97 -15.17 1.11 5.06
C LEU A 97 -16.62 1.59 5.14
N LYS A 98 -17.12 1.91 6.33
CA LYS A 98 -18.47 2.48 6.50
C LYS A 98 -18.61 3.85 5.83
N ILE A 99 -17.55 4.67 5.84
CA ILE A 99 -17.53 5.98 5.19
C ILE A 99 -17.40 5.83 3.67
N LEU A 100 -16.60 4.87 3.22
CA LEU A 100 -16.44 4.56 1.80
C LEU A 100 -17.77 4.09 1.16
N GLY A 101 -18.54 3.27 1.87
CA GLY A 101 -19.90 2.84 1.50
C GLY A 101 -20.01 1.35 1.17
N SER A 102 -21.21 0.90 0.77
CA SER A 102 -21.50 -0.51 0.45
C SER A 102 -20.74 -1.05 -0.75
N GLU A 103 -20.31 -0.15 -1.63
CA GLU A 103 -19.60 -0.45 -2.88
C GLU A 103 -18.09 -0.64 -2.67
N TRP A 104 -17.64 -0.71 -1.42
CA TRP A 104 -16.25 -0.99 -1.07
C TRP A 104 -16.16 -2.29 -0.30
N SER A 105 -15.23 -3.13 -0.71
CA SER A 105 -14.93 -4.39 -0.05
C SER A 105 -13.47 -4.43 0.38
N MET A 106 -13.14 -5.41 1.23
CA MET A 106 -11.79 -5.67 1.68
C MET A 106 -11.46 -7.16 1.63
N ILE A 107 -10.19 -7.46 1.48
CA ILE A 107 -9.61 -8.79 1.72
C ILE A 107 -8.28 -8.59 2.45
N LEU A 108 -8.01 -9.39 3.48
CA LEU A 108 -6.88 -9.20 4.39
C LEU A 108 -6.27 -10.53 4.80
N THR A 109 -4.98 -10.51 5.13
CA THR A 109 -4.31 -11.63 5.81
C THR A 109 -4.82 -11.74 7.25
N ASP A 110 -4.54 -12.86 7.92
CA ASP A 110 -4.60 -12.87 9.38
C ASP A 110 -3.33 -12.25 9.98
N VAL A 111 -3.30 -12.12 11.31
CA VAL A 111 -2.13 -11.67 12.07
C VAL A 111 -1.16 -12.84 12.20
N ASN A 112 0.11 -12.60 11.89
CA ASN A 112 1.16 -13.56 12.21
C ASN A 112 1.31 -13.68 13.74
N GLN A 113 1.19 -14.91 14.24
CA GLN A 113 1.33 -15.20 15.67
C GLN A 113 2.78 -14.93 16.13
N GLY A 114 2.91 -14.35 17.32
CA GLY A 114 4.22 -13.98 17.91
C GLY A 114 4.56 -12.49 17.77
N ASP A 115 5.49 -12.03 18.61
CA ASP A 115 5.81 -10.61 18.76
C ASP A 115 6.38 -9.98 17.49
N ALA A 116 7.09 -10.77 16.69
CA ALA A 116 7.72 -10.29 15.47
C ALA A 116 6.69 -9.69 14.50
N GLY A 117 5.51 -10.30 14.37
CA GLY A 117 4.45 -9.86 13.46
C GLY A 117 3.87 -8.48 13.83
N ASN A 118 4.19 -7.95 15.01
CA ASN A 118 3.69 -6.71 15.59
C ASN A 118 2.15 -6.62 15.63
N GLY A 119 1.43 -7.74 15.56
CA GLY A 119 -0.02 -7.71 15.48
C GLY A 119 -0.55 -7.06 14.20
N GLU A 120 0.18 -7.14 13.07
CA GLU A 120 -0.17 -6.50 11.80
C GLU A 120 -0.71 -7.46 10.75
N ARG A 121 -1.44 -6.89 9.79
CA ARG A 121 -2.03 -7.51 8.63
C ARG A 121 -1.72 -6.68 7.39
N MET A 122 -1.78 -7.34 6.24
CA MET A 122 -1.88 -6.67 4.96
C MET A 122 -3.32 -6.75 4.48
N ALA A 123 -3.82 -5.66 3.91
CA ALA A 123 -5.18 -5.61 3.38
C ALA A 123 -5.19 -5.02 1.98
N TYR A 124 -6.16 -5.42 1.18
CA TYR A 124 -6.59 -4.69 0.00
C TYR A 124 -7.99 -4.15 0.22
N LEU A 125 -8.20 -2.88 -0.11
CA LEU A 125 -9.53 -2.28 -0.23
C LEU A 125 -9.79 -2.00 -1.72
N PHE A 126 -11.01 -2.24 -2.17
CA PHE A 126 -11.36 -2.09 -3.58
C PHE A 126 -12.82 -1.68 -3.78
N ASP A 127 -13.04 -0.90 -4.83
CA ASP A 127 -14.35 -0.42 -5.29
C ASP A 127 -15.02 -1.51 -6.16
N THR A 128 -16.05 -2.17 -5.64
CA THR A 128 -16.69 -3.35 -6.26
C THR A 128 -17.40 -3.02 -7.56
N ARG A 129 -17.66 -1.74 -7.82
CA ARG A 129 -18.22 -1.27 -9.11
C ARG A 129 -17.20 -1.30 -10.23
N ARG A 130 -15.91 -1.36 -9.89
CA ARG A 130 -14.78 -1.19 -10.82
C ARG A 130 -13.89 -2.42 -10.88
N VAL A 131 -13.73 -3.10 -9.75
CA VAL A 131 -12.81 -4.23 -9.58
C VAL A 131 -13.47 -5.34 -8.76
N ASN A 132 -13.31 -6.58 -9.19
CA ASN A 132 -13.77 -7.77 -8.48
C ASN A 132 -12.61 -8.74 -8.23
N LEU A 133 -12.70 -9.57 -7.19
CA LEU A 133 -11.76 -10.68 -6.99
C LEU A 133 -11.87 -11.67 -8.16
N SER A 134 -10.73 -12.21 -8.61
CA SER A 134 -10.69 -13.17 -9.73
C SER A 134 -10.32 -14.60 -9.32
N GLY A 135 -10.05 -14.85 -8.04
CA GLY A 135 -10.03 -16.19 -7.46
C GLY A 135 -8.74 -16.60 -6.74
N LEU A 136 -7.63 -15.89 -6.94
CA LEU A 136 -6.38 -16.11 -6.20
C LEU A 136 -6.32 -15.21 -4.98
N ALA A 137 -6.02 -15.79 -3.82
CA ALA A 137 -5.54 -15.10 -2.64
C ALA A 137 -4.56 -16.03 -1.92
N GLY A 138 -3.36 -15.57 -1.62
CA GLY A 138 -2.34 -16.41 -1.00
C GLY A 138 -1.15 -15.63 -0.45
N GLU A 139 -0.55 -16.19 0.58
CA GLU A 139 0.71 -15.71 1.14
C GLU A 139 1.89 -16.47 0.54
N LEU A 140 2.98 -15.76 0.32
CA LEU A 140 4.12 -16.26 -0.41
C LEU A 140 5.19 -16.67 0.60
N VAL A 141 5.59 -17.93 0.53
CA VAL A 141 6.59 -18.51 1.42
C VAL A 141 7.74 -18.98 0.56
N VAL A 142 8.92 -18.40 0.78
CA VAL A 142 10.15 -18.82 0.11
C VAL A 142 10.49 -20.26 0.52
N PRO A 143 10.55 -21.22 -0.41
CA PRO A 143 10.94 -22.60 -0.13
C PRO A 143 12.35 -22.69 0.41
N ASP A 144 12.64 -23.69 1.26
CA ASP A 144 13.94 -23.84 1.91
C ASP A 144 15.09 -24.08 0.90
N GLU A 145 14.80 -24.71 -0.24
CA GLU A 145 15.76 -24.98 -1.30
C GLU A 145 16.32 -23.70 -1.95
N TRP A 146 15.57 -22.59 -1.86
CA TRP A 146 15.94 -21.29 -2.44
C TRP A 146 16.62 -20.39 -1.40
N ARG A 147 16.87 -20.91 -0.19
CA ARG A 147 17.58 -20.25 0.92
C ARG A 147 19.03 -20.73 1.06
N ASN A 148 19.61 -21.28 -0.01
CA ASN A 148 21.01 -21.75 -0.01
C ASN A 148 21.98 -20.62 0.38
N GLY A 149 22.73 -20.81 1.47
CA GLY A 149 23.68 -19.82 2.00
C GLY A 149 23.13 -18.94 3.13
N VAL A 150 21.87 -19.13 3.54
CA VAL A 150 21.28 -18.48 4.71
C VAL A 150 21.52 -19.34 5.96
N SER A 151 21.92 -18.73 7.08
CA SER A 151 22.26 -19.48 8.30
C SER A 151 21.07 -20.30 8.85
N LYS A 152 21.35 -21.44 9.51
CA LYS A 152 20.33 -22.34 10.11
C LYS A 152 19.37 -21.63 11.08
N ASN A 153 19.74 -20.48 11.63
CA ASN A 153 18.87 -19.71 12.53
C ASN A 153 17.79 -18.94 11.75
N VAL A 154 18.09 -18.46 10.54
CA VAL A 154 17.10 -17.79 9.66
C VAL A 154 16.17 -18.81 9.02
N MET A 155 16.61 -20.07 8.84
CA MET A 155 15.74 -21.18 8.42
C MET A 155 14.54 -21.41 9.38
N GLN A 156 14.61 -20.91 10.62
CA GLN A 156 13.55 -21.01 11.63
C GLN A 156 12.69 -19.73 11.75
N GLU A 157 13.15 -18.61 11.22
CA GLU A 157 12.40 -17.37 11.16
C GLU A 157 11.49 -17.42 9.92
N GLN A 158 10.33 -18.09 10.06
CA GLN A 158 9.24 -17.89 9.12
C GLN A 158 9.00 -16.39 8.93
N PHE A 159 8.69 -15.97 7.70
CA PHE A 159 8.47 -14.57 7.39
C PHE A 159 7.56 -13.96 8.43
N VAL A 160 8.11 -12.98 9.14
CA VAL A 160 7.35 -12.19 10.09
C VAL A 160 6.15 -11.53 9.39
N ARG A 161 6.25 -11.28 8.08
CA ARG A 161 5.21 -10.80 7.16
C ARG A 161 5.43 -11.35 5.74
N SER A 162 4.84 -12.51 5.42
CA SER A 162 4.89 -13.08 4.07
C SER A 162 4.26 -12.12 3.05
N PRO A 163 4.82 -11.94 1.83
CA PRO A 163 4.14 -11.16 0.80
C PRO A 163 2.73 -11.69 0.53
N TYR A 164 1.77 -10.79 0.31
CA TYR A 164 0.37 -11.16 0.14
C TYR A 164 -0.13 -10.88 -1.27
N ALA A 165 -0.45 -11.95 -1.99
CA ALA A 165 -0.92 -11.92 -3.36
C ALA A 165 -2.44 -12.05 -3.44
N VAL A 166 -3.09 -11.18 -4.21
CA VAL A 166 -4.52 -11.26 -4.52
C VAL A 166 -4.74 -10.97 -5.99
N SER A 167 -5.54 -11.79 -6.67
CA SER A 167 -5.96 -11.53 -8.04
C SER A 167 -7.28 -10.79 -8.10
N PHE A 168 -7.29 -9.80 -8.99
CA PHE A 168 -8.41 -8.95 -9.30
C PHE A 168 -8.74 -9.03 -10.79
N ARG A 169 -9.93 -8.58 -11.14
CA ARG A 169 -10.38 -8.39 -12.51
C ARG A 169 -11.14 -7.09 -12.63
N SER A 170 -10.80 -6.32 -13.67
CA SER A 170 -11.57 -5.18 -14.15
C SER A 170 -11.84 -5.37 -15.63
N LYS A 171 -13.11 -5.32 -16.05
CA LYS A 171 -13.52 -5.61 -17.43
C LYS A 171 -12.98 -6.98 -17.89
N HIS A 172 -12.18 -7.02 -18.95
CA HIS A 172 -11.55 -8.22 -19.49
C HIS A 172 -10.13 -8.45 -18.95
N GLN A 173 -9.62 -7.54 -18.11
CA GLN A 173 -8.25 -7.61 -17.63
C GLN A 173 -8.18 -8.25 -16.25
N THR A 174 -7.42 -9.34 -16.15
CA THR A 174 -7.00 -9.93 -14.87
C THR A 174 -5.61 -9.41 -14.50
N PHE A 175 -5.44 -9.10 -13.22
CA PHE A 175 -4.16 -8.68 -12.65
C PHE A 175 -4.02 -9.18 -11.21
N ILE A 176 -2.80 -9.47 -10.79
CA ILE A 176 -2.43 -9.88 -9.45
C ILE A 176 -1.65 -8.74 -8.82
N LEU A 177 -2.07 -8.35 -7.62
CA LEU A 177 -1.32 -7.44 -6.78
C LEU A 177 -0.61 -8.26 -5.71
N ILE A 178 0.68 -7.98 -5.50
CA ILE A 178 1.48 -8.56 -4.42
C ILE A 178 1.97 -7.42 -3.53
N THR A 179 1.49 -7.39 -2.30
CA THR A 179 1.90 -6.40 -1.32
C THR A 179 3.07 -6.92 -0.49
N LEU A 180 4.13 -6.13 -0.36
CA LEU A 180 5.23 -6.37 0.56
C LEU A 180 5.20 -5.37 1.71
N HIS A 181 5.65 -5.82 2.87
CA HIS A 181 5.92 -4.96 4.02
C HIS A 181 7.21 -5.45 4.68
N VAL A 182 8.35 -5.07 4.08
CA VAL A 182 9.68 -5.55 4.48
C VAL A 182 10.04 -4.96 5.85
N LEU A 183 10.61 -5.75 6.76
CA LEU A 183 11.01 -5.23 8.06
C LEU A 183 12.11 -4.16 7.95
N TYR A 184 11.93 -3.07 8.68
CA TYR A 184 12.96 -2.05 8.91
C TYR A 184 14.07 -2.61 9.82
N GLY A 185 15.33 -2.48 9.44
CA GLY A 185 16.43 -2.99 10.28
C GLY A 185 17.82 -2.94 9.65
N LYS A 186 18.84 -3.34 10.44
CA LYS A 186 20.23 -3.38 9.98
C LYS A 186 20.33 -4.27 8.74
N LYS A 187 21.04 -3.80 7.72
CA LYS A 187 21.41 -4.50 6.49
C LYS A 187 22.31 -5.71 6.81
N SER A 188 21.77 -6.76 7.42
CA SER A 188 22.47 -8.02 7.52
C SER A 188 22.53 -8.66 6.14
N THR A 189 23.60 -9.40 5.88
CA THR A 189 23.72 -10.23 4.67
C THR A 189 22.54 -11.19 4.53
N ASP A 190 22.00 -11.68 5.65
CA ASP A 190 20.84 -12.56 5.68
C ASP A 190 19.57 -11.90 5.12
N ARG A 191 19.31 -10.62 5.46
CA ARG A 191 18.16 -9.86 4.92
C ARG A 191 18.27 -9.64 3.42
N ILE A 192 19.48 -9.39 2.91
CA ILE A 192 19.72 -9.22 1.47
C ILE A 192 19.45 -10.54 0.74
N ASN A 193 19.96 -11.66 1.26
CA ASN A 193 19.74 -12.98 0.69
C ASN A 193 18.25 -13.36 0.68
N GLU A 194 17.51 -13.05 1.75
CA GLU A 194 16.07 -13.27 1.85
C GLU A 194 15.30 -12.47 0.79
N LEU A 195 15.57 -11.16 0.67
CA LEU A 195 14.94 -10.30 -0.33
C LEU A 195 15.25 -10.77 -1.75
N LYS A 196 16.49 -11.25 -1.98
CA LYS A 196 16.86 -11.86 -3.26
C LYS A 196 16.08 -13.14 -3.54
N GLY A 197 15.88 -14.00 -2.53
CA GLY A 197 15.05 -15.20 -2.67
C GLY A 197 13.59 -14.88 -3.01
N ILE A 198 13.00 -13.85 -2.38
CA ILE A 198 11.67 -13.33 -2.75
C ILE A 198 11.69 -12.83 -4.20
N ALA A 199 12.67 -12.01 -4.58
CA ALA A 199 12.75 -11.44 -5.91
C ALA A 199 12.90 -12.51 -7.00
N GLN A 200 13.71 -13.55 -6.77
CA GLN A 200 13.83 -14.71 -7.65
C GLN A 200 12.52 -15.47 -7.77
N TRP A 201 11.80 -15.64 -6.65
CA TRP A 201 10.53 -16.33 -6.66
C TRP A 201 9.44 -15.55 -7.38
N LEU A 202 9.37 -14.24 -7.20
CA LEU A 202 8.50 -13.36 -7.97
C LEU A 202 8.83 -13.41 -9.48
N SER A 203 10.13 -13.41 -9.81
CA SER A 203 10.62 -13.50 -11.18
C SER A 203 10.23 -14.82 -11.85
N SER A 204 10.40 -15.95 -11.16
CA SER A 204 9.95 -17.26 -11.63
C SER A 204 8.43 -17.30 -11.80
N TRP A 205 7.70 -16.86 -10.78
CA TRP A 205 6.24 -16.91 -10.79
C TRP A 205 5.63 -16.05 -11.89
N ALA A 206 6.23 -14.89 -12.17
CA ALA A 206 5.80 -14.03 -13.26
C ALA A 206 5.88 -14.77 -14.61
N LYS A 207 6.95 -15.54 -14.87
CA LYS A 207 7.10 -16.32 -16.10
C LYS A 207 6.00 -17.36 -16.24
N ASP A 208 5.67 -18.05 -15.15
CA ASP A 208 4.64 -19.09 -15.12
C ASP A 208 3.23 -18.51 -15.32
N ILE A 209 2.91 -17.41 -14.63
CA ILE A 209 1.59 -16.75 -14.74
C ILE A 209 1.37 -16.14 -16.12
N ASN A 210 2.42 -15.62 -16.76
CA ASN A 210 2.30 -15.00 -18.08
C ASN A 210 1.83 -16.00 -19.16
N ALA A 211 2.03 -17.31 -18.95
CA ALA A 211 1.40 -18.35 -19.77
C ALA A 211 -0.14 -18.26 -19.79
N TYR A 212 -0.73 -17.59 -18.80
CA TYR A 212 -2.16 -17.34 -18.64
C TYR A 212 -2.55 -15.85 -18.84
N HIS A 213 -1.65 -15.02 -19.39
CA HIS A 213 -1.86 -13.60 -19.68
C HIS A 213 -2.31 -12.73 -18.50
N GLN A 214 -1.92 -13.06 -17.26
CA GLN A 214 -2.26 -12.22 -16.11
C GLN A 214 -1.16 -11.20 -15.83
N ASN A 215 -1.55 -9.97 -15.51
CA ASN A 215 -0.62 -8.91 -15.13
C ASN A 215 -0.15 -9.09 -13.69
N LEU A 216 1.15 -9.07 -13.44
CA LEU A 216 1.71 -9.16 -12.09
C LEU A 216 2.30 -7.80 -11.67
N ILE A 217 1.75 -7.21 -10.61
CA ILE A 217 2.20 -5.93 -10.06
C ILE A 217 2.58 -6.14 -8.60
N ILE A 218 3.77 -5.69 -8.25
CA ILE A 218 4.33 -5.79 -6.91
C ILE A 218 4.40 -4.39 -6.31
N LEU A 219 3.88 -4.21 -5.11
CA LEU A 219 3.72 -2.91 -4.47
C LEU A 219 3.82 -3.02 -2.94
N GLY A 220 3.91 -1.90 -2.23
CA GLY A 220 3.97 -1.89 -0.77
C GLY A 220 5.15 -1.13 -0.23
N ASP A 221 5.34 -1.23 1.09
CA ASP A 221 6.49 -0.68 1.80
C ASP A 221 7.66 -1.67 1.76
N PHE A 222 8.63 -1.39 0.91
CA PHE A 222 9.82 -2.23 0.75
C PHE A 222 10.92 -1.82 1.74
N ASN A 223 10.70 -0.79 2.57
CA ASN A 223 11.66 -0.20 3.49
C ASN A 223 13.02 0.14 2.82
N ILE A 224 12.99 0.58 1.56
CA ILE A 224 14.18 1.00 0.83
C ILE A 224 14.56 2.43 1.26
N GLU A 225 15.66 2.52 1.99
CA GLU A 225 16.16 3.75 2.61
C GLU A 225 16.54 4.87 1.63
N ALA A 226 17.07 4.51 0.47
CA ALA A 226 17.55 5.45 -0.54
C ALA A 226 17.54 4.78 -1.90
N ARG A 227 17.56 5.61 -2.95
CA ARG A 227 17.71 5.15 -4.33
C ARG A 227 19.06 4.44 -4.51
N GLY A 228 19.04 3.24 -5.07
CA GLY A 228 20.23 2.45 -5.40
C GLY A 228 20.42 1.19 -4.53
N ASP A 229 21.67 0.71 -4.49
CA ASP A 229 22.25 -0.45 -3.79
C ASP A 229 21.33 -1.58 -3.34
N LEU A 230 20.52 -1.42 -2.28
CA LEU A 230 19.72 -2.54 -1.75
C LEU A 230 18.66 -2.99 -2.77
N LEU A 231 18.01 -2.02 -3.40
CA LEU A 231 17.00 -2.26 -4.43
C LEU A 231 17.65 -2.83 -5.70
N ASP A 232 18.82 -2.32 -6.07
CA ASP A 232 19.61 -2.80 -7.21
C ASP A 232 20.09 -4.23 -7.01
N GLN A 233 20.51 -4.59 -5.79
CA GLN A 233 21.04 -5.91 -5.47
C GLN A 233 19.98 -7.01 -5.38
N THR A 234 18.71 -6.65 -5.14
CA THR A 234 17.63 -7.60 -4.82
C THR A 234 16.54 -7.63 -5.89
N PHE A 235 15.68 -6.61 -5.95
CA PHE A 235 14.51 -6.64 -6.82
C PHE A 235 14.82 -6.27 -8.26
N LEU A 236 15.62 -5.21 -8.48
CA LEU A 236 15.93 -4.76 -9.85
C LEU A 236 16.90 -5.70 -10.56
N SER A 237 17.85 -6.31 -9.83
CA SER A 237 18.74 -7.35 -10.38
C SER A 237 17.98 -8.57 -10.91
N GLU A 238 16.86 -8.92 -10.27
CA GLU A 238 16.01 -10.05 -10.67
C GLU A 238 14.95 -9.68 -11.72
N GLY A 239 15.00 -8.43 -12.23
CA GLY A 239 14.23 -7.96 -13.38
C GLY A 239 12.96 -7.17 -13.04
N LEU A 240 12.74 -6.83 -11.76
CA LEU A 240 11.67 -5.92 -11.38
C LEU A 240 11.98 -4.53 -11.95
N TYR A 241 10.98 -3.85 -12.47
CA TYR A 241 11.11 -2.53 -13.07
C TYR A 241 10.13 -1.57 -12.41
N ILE A 242 10.66 -0.47 -11.89
CA ILE A 242 9.86 0.66 -11.41
C ILE A 242 9.65 1.61 -12.59
N PRO A 243 8.41 2.01 -12.92
CA PRO A 243 8.16 2.91 -14.04
C PRO A 243 8.82 4.29 -13.85
N GLU A 244 9.27 4.90 -14.94
CA GLU A 244 9.94 6.21 -14.94
C GLU A 244 9.18 7.28 -14.15
N GLY A 245 7.85 7.33 -14.29
CA GLY A 245 7.01 8.28 -13.55
C GLY A 245 7.13 8.18 -12.02
N LEU A 246 7.41 6.98 -11.49
CA LEU A 246 7.62 6.74 -10.06
C LEU A 246 9.10 6.85 -9.65
N GLN A 247 10.02 6.89 -10.60
CA GLN A 247 11.44 7.12 -10.33
C GLN A 247 11.76 8.62 -10.14
N SER A 248 10.88 9.56 -10.46
CA SER A 248 11.18 10.99 -10.23
C SER A 248 11.47 11.29 -8.76
N LYS A 249 12.44 12.19 -8.51
CA LYS A 249 12.76 12.71 -7.15
C LYS A 249 11.61 13.50 -6.54
N GLU A 250 10.72 14.04 -7.36
CA GLU A 250 9.55 14.82 -6.94
C GLU A 250 8.45 13.96 -6.32
N VAL A 251 8.37 12.69 -6.71
CA VAL A 251 7.49 11.72 -6.04
C VAL A 251 8.13 11.43 -4.70
N SER A 252 7.59 11.89 -3.58
CA SER A 252 8.09 11.55 -2.22
C SER A 252 7.30 10.38 -1.63
N ARG A 253 7.91 9.61 -0.71
CA ARG A 253 7.28 8.44 -0.06
C ARG A 253 7.07 8.67 1.43
N SER A 254 7.79 9.62 2.02
CA SER A 254 7.71 9.93 3.44
C SER A 254 7.41 11.41 3.67
N ILE A 255 6.59 11.69 4.69
CA ILE A 255 6.31 13.06 5.13
C ILE A 255 7.53 13.73 5.78
N PHE A 256 8.48 12.94 6.29
CA PHE A 256 9.61 13.44 7.08
C PHE A 256 10.86 13.67 6.25
N ASN A 257 11.09 12.85 5.22
CA ASN A 257 12.31 12.88 4.43
C ASN A 257 12.02 12.44 2.98
N ASP A 258 12.16 13.37 2.05
CA ASP A 258 11.91 13.21 0.61
C ASP A 258 12.96 12.33 -0.11
N THR A 259 14.11 12.12 0.52
CA THR A 259 15.15 11.22 -0.01
C THR A 259 14.81 9.74 0.18
N LYS A 260 13.88 9.41 1.08
CA LYS A 260 13.47 8.03 1.36
C LYS A 260 12.71 7.44 0.19
N TYR A 261 12.95 6.15 -0.05
CA TYR A 261 12.44 5.43 -1.19
C TYR A 261 11.64 4.19 -0.77
N TYR A 262 10.95 4.27 0.36
CA TYR A 262 10.34 3.13 1.05
C TYR A 262 9.33 2.37 0.18
N ASP A 263 8.29 3.06 -0.26
CA ASP A 263 7.18 2.47 -0.98
C ASP A 263 7.46 2.32 -2.48
N GLN A 264 7.03 1.20 -3.06
CA GLN A 264 7.21 0.87 -4.47
C GLN A 264 5.91 0.43 -5.13
N ILE A 265 5.82 0.67 -6.45
CA ILE A 265 4.94 -0.04 -7.38
C ILE A 265 5.80 -0.41 -8.57
N ALA A 266 5.89 -1.69 -8.88
CA ALA A 266 6.81 -2.21 -9.87
C ALA A 266 6.29 -3.50 -10.52
N TRP A 267 6.80 -3.84 -11.69
CA TRP A 267 6.42 -5.02 -12.45
C TRP A 267 7.55 -5.46 -13.37
N PHE A 268 7.40 -6.60 -14.03
CA PHE A 268 8.35 -7.07 -15.03
C PHE A 268 8.05 -6.44 -16.39
N ASN A 269 9.06 -5.86 -17.05
CA ASN A 269 8.89 -5.02 -18.26
C ASN A 269 9.28 -5.73 -19.57
N GLY A 270 9.56 -7.03 -19.56
CA GLY A 270 10.03 -7.75 -20.74
C GLY A 270 11.56 -7.86 -20.89
N ALA A 271 12.34 -7.12 -20.10
CA ALA A 271 13.80 -7.20 -20.14
C ALA A 271 14.30 -8.56 -19.64
N ASN A 272 15.46 -9.02 -20.14
CA ASN A 272 16.13 -10.24 -19.69
C ASN A 272 15.26 -11.52 -19.76
N GLY A 273 14.33 -11.58 -20.73
CA GLY A 273 13.43 -12.73 -20.91
C GLY A 273 12.34 -12.85 -19.84
N GLN A 274 12.10 -11.77 -19.07
CA GLN A 274 10.99 -11.67 -18.14
C GLN A 274 9.67 -11.39 -18.88
N PRO A 275 8.51 -11.72 -18.30
CA PRO A 275 7.24 -11.32 -18.88
C PRO A 275 7.10 -9.80 -18.90
N LYS A 276 6.30 -9.31 -19.85
CA LYS A 276 5.97 -7.89 -19.95
C LYS A 276 4.56 -7.67 -19.47
N LEU A 277 4.37 -6.68 -18.60
CA LEU A 277 3.04 -6.19 -18.23
C LEU A 277 2.25 -5.79 -19.50
N SER A 278 1.06 -6.37 -19.66
CA SER A 278 0.15 -6.08 -20.78
C SER A 278 -0.70 -4.84 -20.52
N LEU A 279 -0.97 -4.50 -19.25
CA LEU A 279 -1.59 -3.24 -18.86
C LEU A 279 -0.69 -2.06 -19.28
N GLU A 280 -1.26 -1.13 -20.04
CA GLU A 280 -0.55 0.07 -20.48
C GLU A 280 -0.47 1.08 -19.33
N PHE A 281 0.72 1.29 -18.79
CA PHE A 281 0.98 2.34 -17.79
C PHE A 281 0.86 3.72 -18.42
N VAL A 282 0.11 4.62 -17.77
CA VAL A 282 -0.12 6.00 -18.23
C VAL A 282 0.77 6.97 -17.44
N ARG A 283 0.64 6.94 -16.11
CA ARG A 283 1.36 7.81 -15.17
C ARG A 283 1.28 7.25 -13.76
N GLY A 284 2.11 7.77 -12.88
CA GLY A 284 2.07 7.46 -11.46
C GLY A 284 2.66 8.60 -10.65
N GLY A 285 2.44 8.57 -9.34
CA GLY A 285 2.98 9.57 -8.43
C GLY A 285 2.70 9.20 -6.98
N SER A 286 2.91 10.15 -6.09
CA SER A 286 2.46 10.06 -4.71
C SER A 286 1.52 11.21 -4.38
N TYR A 287 0.71 11.03 -3.32
CA TYR A 287 -0.20 12.08 -2.87
C TYR A 287 0.29 12.73 -1.56
N ASP A 288 0.77 13.97 -1.65
CA ASP A 288 1.14 14.75 -0.48
C ASP A 288 -0.10 15.35 0.22
N PHE A 289 -0.61 14.63 1.22
CA PHE A 289 -1.73 15.08 2.03
C PHE A 289 -1.36 16.10 3.12
N VAL A 290 -0.08 16.37 3.38
CA VAL A 290 0.35 17.19 4.53
C VAL A 290 -0.11 18.64 4.38
N ALA A 291 -0.20 19.12 3.14
CA ALA A 291 -0.62 20.49 2.83
C ALA A 291 -2.12 20.73 3.02
N THR A 292 -2.94 19.67 3.13
CA THR A 292 -4.41 19.75 3.06
C THR A 292 -5.12 18.98 4.18
N ALA A 293 -4.83 17.69 4.38
CA ALA A 293 -5.51 16.88 5.38
C ALA A 293 -5.21 17.38 6.80
N LEU A 294 -6.26 17.67 7.57
CA LEU A 294 -6.19 18.16 8.96
C LEU A 294 -5.44 19.50 9.11
N LYS A 295 -5.27 20.26 8.01
CA LYS A 295 -4.52 21.53 7.99
C LYS A 295 -5.09 22.56 8.97
N ASN A 296 -6.41 22.60 9.11
CA ASN A 296 -7.11 23.48 10.04
C ASN A 296 -6.75 23.25 11.53
N ARG A 297 -6.02 22.18 11.86
CA ARG A 297 -5.65 21.82 13.24
C ARG A 297 -4.25 22.26 13.65
N GLY A 298 -3.45 22.81 12.73
CA GLY A 298 -2.09 23.29 13.04
C GLY A 298 -1.16 22.22 13.63
N LEU A 299 -1.32 20.96 13.22
CA LEU A 299 -0.56 19.82 13.77
C LEU A 299 0.88 19.83 13.26
N THR A 300 1.83 19.42 14.12
CA THR A 300 3.19 19.09 13.68
C THR A 300 3.16 17.82 12.81
N LYS A 301 4.13 17.63 11.91
CA LYS A 301 4.26 16.39 11.11
C LYS A 301 4.25 15.13 11.97
N GLN A 302 4.88 15.17 13.14
CA GLN A 302 4.85 14.06 14.10
C GLN A 302 3.42 13.74 14.56
N LYS A 303 2.65 14.73 15.00
CA LYS A 303 1.26 14.51 15.41
C LYS A 303 0.41 14.05 14.24
N LEU A 304 0.56 14.67 13.07
CA LEU A 304 -0.13 14.31 11.84
C LEU A 304 0.10 12.84 11.46
N SER A 305 1.34 12.33 11.61
CA SER A 305 1.66 10.94 11.27
C SER A 305 0.87 9.89 12.07
N PHE A 306 0.53 10.17 13.33
CA PHE A 306 -0.30 9.28 14.15
C PHE A 306 -1.79 9.37 13.81
N MET A 307 -2.22 10.44 13.14
CA MET A 307 -3.60 10.64 12.68
C MET A 307 -3.81 10.00 11.30
N MET A 308 -2.90 10.34 10.39
CA MET A 308 -2.90 9.94 8.98
C MET A 308 -1.89 8.80 8.79
N SER A 309 -0.68 9.13 8.33
CA SER A 309 0.47 8.24 8.22
C SER A 309 1.77 9.06 8.13
N ASP A 310 2.92 8.42 8.31
CA ASP A 310 4.24 8.95 7.96
C ASP A 310 4.68 8.63 6.52
N HIS A 311 3.91 7.81 5.81
CA HIS A 311 4.08 7.50 4.39
C HIS A 311 3.03 8.21 3.52
N TYR A 312 3.41 8.61 2.33
CA TYR A 312 2.48 9.08 1.30
C TYR A 312 1.88 7.89 0.52
N PRO A 313 0.60 7.93 0.13
CA PRO A 313 0.07 6.97 -0.83
C PRO A 313 0.84 7.07 -2.15
N LEU A 314 1.32 5.93 -2.64
CA LEU A 314 1.94 5.80 -3.96
C LEU A 314 0.91 5.18 -4.91
N TRP A 315 0.82 5.66 -6.15
CA TRP A 315 -0.23 5.25 -7.09
C TRP A 315 0.24 5.18 -8.54
N ALA A 316 -0.44 4.36 -9.33
CA ALA A 316 -0.24 4.18 -10.76
C ALA A 316 -1.58 4.10 -11.50
N GLU A 317 -1.65 4.77 -12.66
CA GLU A 317 -2.76 4.73 -13.60
C GLU A 317 -2.41 3.84 -14.80
N PHE A 318 -3.34 2.96 -15.15
CA PHE A 318 -3.26 2.08 -16.32
C PHE A 318 -4.49 2.26 -17.23
N LYS A 319 -4.35 1.99 -18.54
CA LYS A 319 -5.51 1.91 -19.45
C LYS A 319 -6.19 0.53 -19.40
N LEU A 320 -7.50 0.53 -19.66
CA LEU A 320 -8.38 -0.66 -19.80
C LEU A 320 -9.05 -0.75 -21.18
#